data_AF-A0A7S2Q6T9-F1
#
_entry.id   AF-A0A7S2Q6T9-F1
#
_cell.length_a   1.000
_cell.length_b   1.000
_cell.length_c   1.000
_cell.angle_alpha   90.00
_cell.angle_beta   90.00
_cell.angle_gamma   90.00
#
_symmetry.space_group_name_H-M   'P 1'
#
loop_
_entity.id
_entity.type
_entity.pdbx_description
1 polymer ?
#
loop_
_entity_poly.entity_id
_entity_poly.type
_entity_poly.pdbx_seq_one_letter_code
_entity_poly.pdbx_strand_id
1 'polypeptide(L)'
;SQGGLSDGRSTSSAGSRGSSSSFEDMTKEQRDEAKRLVKDFVKSMVKGRQLHVVDPAGRLRPVYVLLGRSLDMLEIRVSKKAEGRKITLSSIDEIIVGADAGRSQACEGLQTPLDDLS
;
A
#
# COMPACT_ATOMS: atom_id res chain seq x y z
N SER A 1 -15.84 54.25 25.93
CA SER A 1 -16.58 52.99 25.77
C SER A 1 -16.49 52.52 24.33
N GLN A 2 -16.26 51.21 24.13
CA GLN A 2 -16.18 50.45 22.86
C GLN A 2 -14.89 50.73 22.05
N GLY A 3 -14.02 49.78 21.68
CA GLY A 3 -14.23 48.39 21.19
C GLY A 3 -14.25 48.45 19.65
N GLY A 4 -13.53 47.68 18.84
CA GLY A 4 -12.69 46.51 19.06
C GLY A 4 -11.87 46.18 17.80
N LEU A 5 -11.02 45.18 17.93
CA LEU A 5 -10.12 44.61 16.92
C LEU A 5 -10.90 43.83 15.84
N SER A 6 -10.44 43.86 14.59
CA SER A 6 -10.89 42.91 13.56
C SER A 6 -9.69 42.22 12.92
N ASP A 7 -9.54 40.93 13.24
CA ASP A 7 -8.57 39.99 12.73
C ASP A 7 -8.77 39.68 11.23
N GLY A 8 -7.69 39.83 10.47
CA GLY A 8 -7.58 39.34 9.09
C GLY A 8 -7.35 37.83 9.08
N ARG A 9 -8.40 37.09 8.74
CA ARG A 9 -8.44 35.62 8.68
C ARG A 9 -7.62 35.09 7.50
N SER A 10 -6.50 34.43 7.80
CA SER A 10 -5.68 33.70 6.83
C SER A 10 -6.47 32.56 6.18
N THR A 11 -6.56 32.58 4.86
CA THR A 11 -7.08 31.47 4.04
C THR A 11 -5.98 30.43 3.86
N SER A 12 -5.99 29.36 4.66
CA SER A 12 -5.17 28.19 4.41
C SER A 12 -5.79 27.34 3.29
N SER A 13 -4.99 27.10 2.27
CA SER A 13 -5.29 26.26 1.11
C SER A 13 -5.65 24.83 1.51
N ALA A 14 -6.83 24.38 1.07
CA ALA A 14 -7.28 23.00 1.17
C ALA A 14 -6.45 22.10 0.23
N GLY A 15 -5.31 21.64 0.70
CA GLY A 15 -4.65 20.44 0.17
C GLY A 15 -5.30 19.23 0.81
N SER A 16 -5.94 18.38 0.00
CA SER A 16 -6.53 17.12 0.42
C SER A 16 -5.46 16.22 1.06
N ARG A 17 -5.37 16.25 2.39
CA ARG A 17 -4.52 15.38 3.20
C ARG A 17 -5.23 14.04 3.35
N GLY A 18 -4.85 13.08 2.51
CA GLY A 18 -5.20 11.68 2.74
C GLY A 18 -4.68 11.23 4.11
N SER A 19 -5.60 11.01 5.05
CA SER A 19 -5.48 10.23 6.29
C SER A 19 -4.21 10.40 7.15
N SER A 20 -3.77 11.64 7.42
CA SER A 20 -2.70 11.88 8.41
C SER A 20 -3.21 11.90 9.86
N SER A 21 -4.51 12.05 10.10
CA SER A 21 -5.06 12.22 11.45
C SER A 21 -4.88 10.97 12.32
N SER A 22 -5.12 9.78 11.77
CA SER A 22 -5.10 8.55 12.57
C SER A 22 -3.73 8.17 13.13
N PHE A 23 -2.63 8.60 12.52
CA PHE A 23 -1.28 8.33 13.04
C PHE A 23 -0.85 9.37 14.09
N GLU A 24 -1.28 10.63 13.92
CA GLU A 24 -1.05 11.70 14.88
C GLU A 24 -1.88 11.53 16.17
N ASP A 25 -2.98 10.77 16.13
CA ASP A 25 -3.79 10.47 17.31
C ASP A 25 -3.29 9.27 18.15
N MET A 26 -2.29 8.53 17.66
CA MET A 26 -1.75 7.36 18.39
C MET A 26 -0.86 7.74 19.57
N THR A 27 -0.89 6.93 20.64
CA THR A 27 0.10 7.04 21.72
C THR A 27 1.51 6.73 21.20
N LYS A 28 2.54 7.17 21.92
CA LYS A 28 3.93 6.91 21.54
C LYS A 28 4.20 5.40 21.40
N GLU A 29 3.68 4.61 22.32
CA GLU A 29 3.82 3.14 22.35
C GLU A 29 3.16 2.50 21.14
N GLN A 30 1.96 2.96 20.77
CA GLN A 30 1.24 2.47 19.58
C GLN A 30 2.00 2.80 18.29
N ARG A 31 2.56 4.01 18.19
CA ARG A 31 3.39 4.39 17.03
C ARG A 31 4.66 3.57 16.93
N ASP A 32 5.32 3.30 18.05
CA ASP A 32 6.56 2.52 18.09
C ASP A 32 6.28 1.05 17.72
N GLU A 33 5.17 0.48 18.19
CA GLU A 33 4.74 -0.86 17.79
C GLU A 33 4.36 -0.93 16.30
N ALA A 34 3.60 0.05 15.79
CA ALA A 34 3.27 0.11 14.37
C ALA A 34 4.53 0.20 13.48
N LYS A 35 5.50 1.05 13.85
CA LYS A 35 6.79 1.14 13.16
C LYS A 35 7.55 -0.18 13.20
N ARG A 36 7.52 -0.89 14.33
CA ARG A 36 8.17 -2.20 14.47
C ARG A 36 7.57 -3.22 13.50
N LEU A 37 6.24 -3.31 13.46
CA LEU A 37 5.52 -4.21 12.55
C LEU A 37 5.85 -3.91 11.07
N VAL A 38 5.82 -2.62 10.68
CA VAL A 38 6.19 -2.20 9.32
C VAL A 38 7.66 -2.55 9.02
N LYS A 39 8.57 -2.30 9.95
CA LYS A 39 9.99 -2.59 9.78
C LYS A 39 10.26 -4.08 9.60
N ASP A 40 9.60 -4.93 10.39
CA ASP A 40 9.77 -6.38 10.30
C ASP A 40 9.13 -6.95 9.03
N PHE A 41 8.01 -6.38 8.59
CA PHE A 41 7.45 -6.64 7.28
C PHE A 41 8.43 -6.29 6.16
N VAL A 42 8.95 -5.06 6.13
CA VAL A 42 9.90 -4.61 5.10
C VAL A 42 11.15 -5.49 5.07
N LYS A 43 11.76 -5.79 6.22
CA LYS A 43 12.91 -6.71 6.31
C LYS A 43 12.60 -8.07 5.70
N SER A 44 11.41 -8.60 5.98
CA SER A 44 11.02 -9.91 5.46
C SER A 44 10.75 -9.89 3.96
N MET A 45 10.24 -8.78 3.40
CA MET A 45 10.09 -8.58 1.97
C MET A 45 11.45 -8.42 1.28
N VAL A 46 12.41 -7.73 1.90
CA VAL A 46 13.78 -7.63 1.36
C VAL A 46 14.48 -9.00 1.33
N LYS A 47 14.21 -9.87 2.31
CA LYS A 47 14.68 -11.28 2.29
C LYS A 47 13.96 -12.13 1.23
N GLY A 48 12.79 -11.69 0.81
CA GLY A 48 11.91 -12.40 -0.10
C GLY A 48 10.92 -13.32 0.62
N ARG A 49 9.69 -13.33 0.11
CA ARG A 49 8.60 -14.18 0.59
C ARG A 49 7.98 -14.95 -0.57
N GLN A 50 7.52 -16.16 -0.30
CA GLN A 50 6.68 -16.90 -1.24
C GLN A 50 5.24 -16.43 -1.10
N LEU A 51 4.62 -16.02 -2.19
CA LEU A 51 3.22 -15.59 -2.30
C LEU A 51 2.53 -16.34 -3.43
N HIS A 52 1.20 -16.31 -3.48
CA HIS A 52 0.44 -16.80 -4.62
C HIS A 52 -0.04 -15.63 -5.47
N VAL A 53 0.20 -15.70 -6.77
CA VAL A 53 -0.37 -14.76 -7.75
C VAL A 53 -1.44 -15.46 -8.56
N VAL A 54 -2.49 -14.72 -8.93
CA VAL A 54 -3.53 -15.21 -9.85
C VAL A 54 -3.04 -14.93 -11.27
N ASP A 55 -2.98 -15.97 -12.11
CA ASP A 55 -2.70 -15.81 -13.53
C ASP A 55 -3.98 -15.40 -14.31
N PRO A 56 -3.87 -14.97 -15.58
CA PRO A 56 -5.05 -14.57 -16.36
C PRO A 56 -6.10 -15.67 -16.58
N ALA A 57 -5.78 -16.93 -16.27
CA ALA A 57 -6.71 -18.05 -16.30
C ALA A 57 -7.33 -18.33 -14.92
N GLY A 58 -7.15 -17.44 -13.94
CA GLY A 58 -7.67 -17.57 -12.57
C GLY A 58 -6.86 -18.53 -11.69
N ARG A 59 -5.73 -19.06 -12.16
CA ARG A 59 -4.97 -20.06 -11.38
C ARG A 59 -4.00 -19.41 -10.43
N LEU A 60 -3.94 -19.92 -9.20
CA LEU A 60 -2.94 -19.54 -8.22
C LEU A 60 -1.58 -20.16 -8.55
N ARG A 61 -0.55 -19.33 -8.65
CA ARG A 61 0.84 -19.76 -8.87
C ARG A 61 1.73 -19.27 -7.73
N PRO A 62 2.50 -20.16 -7.08
CA PRO A 62 3.48 -19.73 -6.10
C PRO A 62 4.61 -18.98 -6.82
N VAL A 63 4.95 -17.80 -6.31
CA VAL A 63 6.05 -16.96 -6.77
C VAL A 63 6.83 -16.43 -5.56
N TYR A 64 8.07 -16.02 -5.78
CA TYR A 64 8.87 -15.32 -4.81
C TYR A 64 8.82 -13.82 -5.10
N VAL A 65 8.37 -13.04 -4.11
CA VAL A 65 8.30 -11.58 -4.19
C VAL A 65 9.32 -10.99 -3.23
N LEU A 66 10.11 -10.06 -3.72
CA LEU A 66 11.17 -9.41 -2.95
C LEU A 66 11.13 -7.89 -3.15
N LEU A 67 11.53 -7.15 -2.12
CA LEU A 67 11.74 -5.72 -2.19
C LEU A 67 13.25 -5.44 -2.35
N GLY A 68 13.62 -4.53 -3.24
CA GLY A 68 15.00 -4.06 -3.40
C GLY A 68 15.55 -3.49 -2.09
N ARG A 69 16.86 -3.62 -1.86
CA ARG A 69 17.51 -3.11 -0.63
C ARG A 69 17.43 -1.58 -0.50
N SER A 70 17.32 -0.89 -1.63
CA SER A 70 17.05 0.54 -1.78
C SER A 70 15.59 0.93 -1.57
N LEU A 71 14.68 -0.05 -1.40
CA LEU A 71 13.24 0.15 -1.21
C LEU A 71 12.57 0.94 -2.35
N ASP A 72 13.05 0.77 -3.58
CA ASP A 72 12.62 1.48 -4.79
C ASP A 72 12.08 0.53 -5.88
N MET A 73 12.18 -0.78 -5.67
CA MET A 73 11.83 -1.80 -6.66
C MET A 73 11.21 -3.03 -6.00
N LEU A 74 10.14 -3.55 -6.58
CA LEU A 74 9.57 -4.87 -6.33
C LEU A 74 10.06 -5.85 -7.39
N GLU A 75 10.46 -7.05 -6.98
CA GLU A 75 10.89 -8.12 -7.88
C GLU A 75 10.02 -9.36 -7.71
N ILE A 76 9.50 -9.92 -8.81
CA ILE A 76 8.67 -11.12 -8.82
C ILE A 76 9.39 -12.23 -9.59
N ARG A 77 9.63 -13.37 -8.94
CA ARG A 77 10.35 -14.53 -9.49
C ARG A 77 9.48 -15.78 -9.45
N VAL A 78 9.56 -16.61 -10.48
CA VAL A 78 8.89 -17.93 -10.50
C VAL A 78 9.54 -18.94 -9.53
N SER A 79 10.80 -18.71 -9.15
CA SER A 79 11.49 -19.49 -8.13
C SER A 79 12.56 -18.65 -7.44
N LYS A 80 13.08 -19.11 -6.29
CA LYS A 80 14.08 -18.35 -5.51
C LYS A 80 15.37 -18.02 -6.29
N LYS A 81 15.73 -18.84 -7.28
CA LYS A 81 16.96 -18.72 -8.09
C LYS A 81 16.73 -18.17 -9.49
N ALA A 82 15.48 -18.05 -9.94
CA ALA A 82 15.17 -17.52 -11.26
C ALA A 82 15.40 -16.00 -11.32
N GLU A 83 15.70 -15.49 -12.50
CA GLU A 83 15.56 -14.06 -12.75
C GLU A 83 14.10 -13.64 -12.62
N GLY A 84 13.89 -12.42 -12.13
CA GLY A 84 12.57 -11.88 -11.85
C GLY A 84 12.20 -10.70 -12.72
N ARG A 85 10.90 -10.47 -12.84
CA ARG A 85 10.36 -9.21 -13.34
C ARG A 85 10.59 -8.14 -12.29
N LYS A 86 11.29 -7.07 -12.67
CA LYS A 86 11.54 -5.89 -11.84
C LYS A 86 10.50 -4.82 -12.12
N ILE A 87 9.96 -4.24 -11.06
CA ILE A 87 8.92 -3.21 -11.09
C ILE A 87 9.37 -2.08 -10.17
N THR A 88 9.56 -0.88 -10.70
CA THR A 88 9.86 0.29 -9.88
C THR A 88 8.66 0.66 -9.03
N LEU A 89 8.83 1.00 -7.75
CA LEU A 89 7.69 1.37 -6.91
C LEU A 89 6.99 2.64 -7.41
N SER A 90 7.73 3.52 -8.07
CA SER A 90 7.19 4.74 -8.71
C SER A 90 6.24 4.46 -9.88
N SER A 91 6.21 3.22 -10.41
CA SER A 91 5.30 2.82 -11.49
C SER A 91 4.08 2.04 -10.96
N ILE A 92 3.87 2.00 -9.65
CA ILE A 92 2.68 1.40 -9.05
C ILE A 92 1.65 2.52 -8.86
N ASP A 93 0.56 2.45 -9.60
CA ASP A 93 -0.47 3.49 -9.56
C ASP A 93 -1.41 3.33 -8.35
N GLU A 94 -1.78 2.09 -8.02
CA GLU A 94 -2.75 1.80 -6.95
C GLU A 94 -2.44 0.47 -6.24
N ILE A 95 -2.79 0.39 -4.96
CA ILE A 95 -2.82 -0.85 -4.17
C ILE A 95 -4.25 -1.09 -3.74
N ILE A 96 -4.81 -2.22 -4.19
CA ILE A 96 -6.21 -2.57 -3.98
C ILE A 96 -6.26 -3.72 -2.96
N VAL A 97 -7.07 -3.57 -1.92
CA VAL A 97 -7.17 -4.54 -0.82
C VAL A 97 -8.62 -4.85 -0.48
N GLY A 98 -8.97 -6.13 -0.35
CA GLY A 98 -10.28 -6.57 0.11
C GLY A 98 -11.42 -6.10 -0.79
N ALA A 99 -12.49 -5.59 -0.19
CA ALA A 99 -13.71 -5.15 -0.89
C ALA A 99 -13.50 -3.90 -1.77
N ASP A 100 -12.37 -3.20 -1.65
CA ASP A 100 -12.04 -2.05 -2.49
C ASP A 100 -11.77 -2.46 -3.95
N ALA A 101 -11.58 -3.76 -4.22
CA ALA A 101 -11.48 -4.32 -5.56
C ALA A 101 -12.71 -4.02 -6.43
N GLY A 102 -13.92 -4.01 -5.87
CA GLY A 102 -15.13 -3.69 -6.62
C GLY A 102 -15.25 -2.21 -7.02
N ARG A 103 -14.35 -1.33 -6.55
CA ARG A 103 -14.42 0.12 -6.75
C ARG A 103 -13.28 0.67 -7.59
N SER A 104 -12.23 -0.11 -7.83
CA SER A 104 -11.10 0.32 -8.64
C SER A 104 -11.35 0.04 -10.12
N GLN A 105 -11.07 1.03 -10.98
CA GLN A 105 -11.07 0.86 -12.43
C GLN A 105 -10.03 -0.18 -12.90
N ALA A 106 -8.94 -0.38 -12.14
CA ALA A 106 -7.95 -1.40 -12.45
C ALA A 106 -8.47 -2.84 -12.23
N CYS A 107 -9.60 -3.00 -11.53
CA CYS A 107 -10.26 -4.27 -11.33
C CYS A 107 -11.49 -4.48 -12.24
N GLU A 108 -11.85 -3.50 -13.07
CA GLU A 108 -12.99 -3.62 -13.99
C GLU A 108 -12.72 -4.74 -15.02
N GLY A 109 -13.52 -5.80 -14.97
CA GLY A 109 -13.38 -6.98 -15.84
C GLY A 109 -12.43 -8.06 -15.35
N LEU A 110 -11.80 -7.92 -14.18
CA LEU A 110 -11.09 -9.02 -13.53
C LEU A 110 -12.09 -9.90 -12.77
N GLN A 111 -12.31 -11.14 -13.23
CA GLN A 111 -13.00 -12.14 -12.42
C GLN A 111 -12.13 -12.48 -11.20
N THR A 112 -12.59 -12.08 -10.01
CA THR A 112 -11.92 -12.45 -8.78
C THR A 112 -12.65 -13.64 -8.15
N PRO A 113 -11.93 -14.58 -7.50
CA PRO A 113 -12.59 -15.68 -6.78
C PRO A 113 -13.51 -15.23 -5.63
N LEU A 114 -13.50 -13.94 -5.27
CA LEU A 114 -14.44 -13.36 -4.32
C LEU A 114 -15.85 -13.20 -4.91
N ASP A 115 -15.97 -13.10 -6.24
CA ASP A 115 -17.26 -12.92 -6.92
C ASP A 115 -18.14 -14.19 -6.88
N ASP A 116 -17.56 -15.34 -6.55
CA ASP A 116 -18.26 -16.63 -6.43
C ASP A 116 -18.79 -16.91 -5.01
N LEU A 117 -18.53 -16.02 -4.04
CA LEU A 117 -18.94 -16.18 -2.63
C LEU A 117 -20.18 -15.35 -2.24
N SER A 118 -20.82 -14.65 -3.20
CA SER A 118 -22.05 -13.87 -2.98
C SER A 118 -23.31 -14.59 -3.45
#